data_AF-A0A803RC83-F1
#
_entry.id   AF-A0A803RC83-F1
#
_cell.length_a   1.000
_cell.length_b   1.000
_cell.length_c   1.000
_cell.angle_alpha   90.00
_cell.angle_beta   90.00
_cell.angle_gamma   90.00
#
_symmetry.space_group_name_H-M   'P 1'
#
loop_
_entity.id
_entity.type
_entity.pdbx_description
1 polymer ?
#
loop_
_entity_poly.entity_id
_entity_poly.type
_entity_poly.pdbx_seq_one_letter_code
_entity_poly.pdbx_strand_id
1 'polypeptide(L)' 'MINVLSEKSCPGLLVAVLEAFEDMGLNVLEARVSCADSFHLQAVGGEVSSTIYVLLLLLYYYCMH' A
#
# COMPACT_ATOMS: atom_id res chain seq x y z
N MET A 1 1.27 -4.59 11.04
CA MET A 1 0.04 -4.59 10.21
C MET A 1 -0.05 -3.23 9.52
N ILE A 2 -0.16 -3.24 8.20
CA ILE A 2 -0.21 -2.09 7.31
C ILE A 2 -1.63 -2.03 6.74
N ASN A 3 -2.23 -0.84 6.73
CA ASN A 3 -3.55 -0.63 6.16
C ASN A 3 -3.52 0.63 5.30
N VAL A 4 -3.94 0.46 4.05
CA VAL A 4 -3.95 1.46 3.01
C VAL A 4 -5.40 1.66 2.58
N LEU A 5 -5.86 2.91 2.58
CA LEU A 5 -7.21 3.30 2.22
C LEU A 5 -7.12 4.45 1.21
N SER A 6 -7.84 4.35 0.10
CA SER A 6 -8.11 5.45 -0.81
C SER A 6 -9.59 5.46 -1.17
N GLU A 7 -10.19 6.65 -1.17
CA GLU A 7 -11.60 6.85 -1.51
C GLU A 7 -11.93 6.45 -2.96
N LYS A 8 -10.94 6.43 -3.85
CA LYS A 8 -11.08 5.97 -5.23
C LYS A 8 -10.06 4.91 -5.58
N SER A 9 -10.54 3.87 -6.26
CA SER A 9 -9.71 2.88 -6.94
C SER A 9 -9.19 3.47 -8.26
N CYS A 10 -7.87 3.65 -8.36
CA CYS A 10 -7.20 4.11 -9.59
C CYS A 10 -6.43 2.95 -10.25
N PRO A 11 -6.42 2.85 -11.60
CA PRO A 11 -5.56 1.90 -12.29
C PRO A 11 -4.09 2.14 -11.89
N GLY A 12 -3.39 1.09 -11.44
CA GLY A 12 -1.98 1.18 -11.04
C GLY A 12 -1.72 1.42 -9.56
N LEU A 13 -2.74 1.75 -8.75
CA LEU A 13 -2.55 1.99 -7.31
C LEU A 13 -2.02 0.76 -6.56
N LEU A 14 -2.51 -0.43 -6.91
CA LEU A 14 -2.01 -1.69 -6.35
C LEU A 14 -0.53 -1.90 -6.70
N VAL A 15 -0.14 -1.64 -7.95
CA VAL A 15 1.24 -1.82 -8.41
C VAL A 15 2.16 -0.89 -7.64
N ALA A 16 1.81 0.40 -7.54
CA ALA A 16 2.59 1.38 -6.80
C ALA A 16 2.77 0.98 -5.31
N VAL A 17 1.75 0.40 -4.67
CA VAL A 17 1.85 -0.07 -3.28
C VAL A 17 2.79 -1.27 -3.14
N LEU A 18 2.79 -2.18 -4.11
CA LEU A 18 3.67 -3.36 -4.09
C LEU A 18 5.12 -2.99 -4.37
N GLU A 19 5.37 -2.09 -5.34
CA GLU A 19 6.71 -1.53 -5.60
C GLU A 19 7.27 -0.85 -4.35
N ALA A 20 6.42 -0.09 -3.64
CA ALA A 20 6.79 0.53 -2.38
C ALA A 20 7.19 -0.49 -1.30
N PHE A 21 6.48 -1.61 -1.20
CA PHE A 21 6.86 -2.68 -0.26
C PHE A 21 8.21 -3.30 -0.60
N GLU A 22 8.47 -3.52 -1.89
CA GLU A 22 9.75 -4.07 -2.38
C GLU A 22 10.91 -3.10 -2.10
N ASP A 23 10.77 -1.82 -2.44
CA ASP A 23 11.77 -0.77 -2.18
C ASP A 23 12.10 -0.63 -0.68
N MET A 24 11.12 -0.90 0.17
CA MET A 24 11.29 -0.85 1.63
C MET A 24 11.80 -2.16 2.23
N GLY A 25 12.00 -3.21 1.43
CA GLY A 25 12.37 -4.54 1.91
C GLY A 25 11.32 -5.18 2.81
N LEU A 26 10.05 -4.79 2.66
CA LEU A 26 8.95 -5.31 3.47
C LEU A 26 8.55 -6.70 3.00
N ASN A 27 8.78 -7.70 3.86
CA ASN A 27 8.27 -9.03 3.63
C ASN A 27 6.80 -9.13 4.05
N VAL A 28 5.89 -9.28 3.08
CA VAL A 28 4.45 -9.41 3.30
C VAL A 28 4.09 -10.89 3.47
N LEU A 29 3.56 -11.24 4.64
CA LEU A 29 3.12 -12.61 4.97
C LEU A 29 1.68 -12.87 4.52
N GLU A 30 0.81 -11.89 4.73
CA GLU A 30 -0.60 -11.94 4.30
C GLU A 30 -0.99 -10.56 3.76
N ALA A 31 -1.76 -10.53 2.66
CA ALA A 31 -2.41 -9.31 2.20
C ALA A 31 -3.84 -9.57 1.72
N ARG A 32 -4.72 -8.59 1.96
CA ARG A 32 -6.09 -8.54 1.48
C ARG A 32 -6.27 -7.23 0.73
N VAL A 33 -6.94 -7.28 -0.42
CA VAL A 33 -7.19 -6.11 -1.25
C VAL A 33 -8.64 -6.06 -1.72
N SER A 34 -9.21 -4.86 -1.72
CA SER A 34 -10.51 -4.52 -2.34
C SER A 34 -10.31 -3.31 -3.24
N CYS A 35 -10.84 -3.36 -4.48
CA CYS A 35 -10.65 -2.32 -5.50
C CYS A 35 -11.95 -1.93 -6.23
N ALA A 36 -13.13 -2.31 -5.71
CA ALA A 36 -14.40 -2.16 -6.43
C ALA A 36 -14.80 -0.69 -6.62
N ASP A 37 -15.06 0.02 -5.52
CA ASP A 37 -15.40 1.46 -5.53
C ASP A 37 -14.29 2.30 -4.89
N SER A 38 -13.67 1.73 -3.86
CA SER A 38 -12.54 2.29 -3.12
C SER A 38 -11.38 1.30 -3.12
N PHE A 39 -10.17 1.80 -2.88
CA PHE A 39 -9.01 0.95 -2.70
C PHE A 39 -8.77 0.74 -1.21
N HIS A 40 -8.81 -0.52 -0.79
CA HIS A 40 -8.45 -0.92 0.56
C HIS A 40 -7.47 -2.07 0.48
N LEU A 41 -6.26 -1.85 0.98
CA LEU A 41 -5.25 -2.89 1.11
C LEU A 41 -4.87 -3.03 2.58
N GLN A 42 -4.82 -4.28 3.03
CA GLN A 42 -4.41 -4.63 4.38
C GLN A 42 -3.32 -5.67 4.26
N ALA A 43 -2.14 -5.39 4.80
CA ALA A 43 -0.99 -6.27 4.73
C ALA A 43 -0.42 -6.55 6.13
N VAL A 44 -0.03 -7.79 6.38
CA VAL A 44 0.67 -8.22 7.58
C VAL A 44 2.10 -8.49 7.16
N GLY A 45 3.02 -7.62 7.58
CA GLY A 45 4.45 -7.81 7.40
C GLY A 45 5.09 -8.56 8.56
N GLY A 46 6.25 -9.17 8.31
CA GLY A 46 7.18 -9.63 9.35
C GLY A 46 7.83 -8.48 10.13
N GLU A 47 8.92 -8.74 10.86
CA GLU A 47 9.60 -7.74 11.72
C GLU A 47 9.79 -6.38 11.02
N VAL A 48 9.17 -5.34 11.60
CA VAL A 48 9.09 -4.00 11.03
C VAL A 48 10.17 -3.11 11.63
N SER A 49 11.24 -2.85 10.88
CA SER A 49 12.17 -1.75 11.15
C SER A 49 11.75 -0.50 10.37
N SER A 50 10.83 0.30 10.94
CA SER A 50 10.80 1.76 10.75
C SER A 50 10.28 2.39 9.43
N THR A 51 9.27 1.87 8.71
CA THR A 51 8.87 2.49 7.42
C THR A 51 7.36 2.61 7.16
N ILE A 52 6.62 3.32 8.00
CA ILE A 52 5.16 3.56 7.81
C ILE A 52 4.87 4.83 7.00
N TYR A 53 5.75 5.84 7.03
CA TYR A 53 5.49 7.16 6.43
C TYR A 53 5.61 7.19 4.89
N VAL A 54 6.40 6.30 4.29
CA VAL A 54 6.69 6.33 2.85
C VAL A 54 5.50 5.87 2.01
N LEU A 55 4.75 4.86 2.48
CA LEU A 55 3.56 4.36 1.79
C LEU A 55 2.47 5.41 1.66
N LEU A 56 2.22 6.17 2.73
CA LEU A 56 1.22 7.24 2.72
C LEU A 56 1.60 8.36 1.74
N LEU A 57 2.89 8.70 1.64
CA LEU A 57 3.38 9.70 0.68
C LEU A 57 3.29 9.21 -0.77
N LEU A 58 3.63 7.95 -1.03
CA LEU A 58 3.53 7.35 -2.37
C LEU A 58 2.07 7.26 -2.83
N LEU A 59 1.18 6.84 -1.95
CA LEU A 59 -0.26 6.82 -2.22
C LEU A 59 -0.82 8.23 -2.46
N TYR A 60 -0.41 9.22 -1.65
CA TYR A 60 -0.82 10.61 -1.85
C TYR A 60 -0.32 11.16 -3.19
N TYR A 61 0.94 10.89 -3.54
CA TYR A 61 1.53 11.30 -4.81
C TYR A 61 0.83 10.65 -6.02
N TYR A 62 0.57 9.34 -5.97
CA TYR A 62 -0.07 8.61 -7.07
C TYR A 62 -1.59 8.81 -7.18
N CYS A 63 -2.29 9.13 -6.09
CA CYS A 63 -3.74 9.35 -6.13
C CYS A 63 -4.12 10.79 -6.54
N MET A 64 -3.17 11.74 -6.47
CA MET A 64 -3.35 13.13 -6.91
C MET A 64 -2.91 13.36 -8.38
N HIS A 65 -2.50 12.31 -9.10
CA HIS A 65 -2.25 12.32 -10.54
C HIS A 65 -3.22 11.37 -11.25
#